data_AF-L5KWS3-F1
#
_entry.id   AF-L5KWS3-F1
#
_cell.length_a   1.000
_cell.length_b   1.000
_cell.length_c   1.000
_cell.angle_alpha   90.00
_cell.angle_beta   90.00
_cell.angle_gamma   90.00
#
_symmetry.space_group_name_H-M   'P 1'
#
loop_
_entity.id
_entity.type
_entity.pdbx_description
1 polymer ?
#
loop_
_entity_poly.entity_id
_entity_poly.type
_entity_poly.pdbx_seq_one_letter_code
_entity_poly.pdbx_strand_id
1 'polypeptide(L)'
;METATIEQEPISFVELIRGLERRLLEARFEGHNLTLQTSIIQTLAFKLGCDFAGLSLNSATLEPVSQAQAQHAMQFPAELTREACRTRPRELRLICIYFFTAHFFQVSTTNDINASLLNDYVLGAQLGHEHVNNLSEPINISFWHNQSLEGYTVNCVFWKEGASKQHWGVWSPEGCRTEQPSPTQVLCRCNHLSYFAVLMQLSPVPVPAGLLAPLTYISLVGCSISVMASLLTILLHCHAR
;
A
#
# COMPACT_ATOMS: atom_id res chain seq x y z
N MET A 1 30.84 -39.35 -9.12
CA MET A 1 30.35 -38.32 -10.07
C MET A 1 28.95 -37.98 -9.62
N GLU A 2 28.87 -37.16 -8.57
CA GLU A 2 27.60 -36.64 -8.06
C GLU A 2 27.19 -35.47 -8.97
N THR A 3 26.14 -35.70 -9.75
CA THR A 3 25.43 -34.64 -10.45
C THR A 3 24.75 -33.76 -9.41
N ALA A 4 25.34 -32.60 -9.16
CA ALA A 4 24.70 -31.52 -8.41
C ALA A 4 23.49 -31.02 -9.21
N THR A 5 22.30 -31.34 -8.72
CA THR A 5 21.05 -30.67 -9.10
C THR A 5 21.17 -29.21 -8.71
N ILE A 6 21.27 -28.32 -9.70
CA ILE A 6 21.07 -26.89 -9.52
C ILE A 6 19.58 -26.71 -9.21
N GLU A 7 19.23 -26.62 -7.92
CA GLU A 7 17.94 -26.07 -7.52
C GLU A 7 17.95 -24.60 -7.90
N GLN A 8 17.28 -24.28 -9.01
CA GLN A 8 17.07 -22.92 -9.45
C GLN A 8 16.09 -22.27 -8.48
N GLU A 9 16.58 -21.43 -7.57
CA GLU A 9 15.74 -20.63 -6.69
C GLU A 9 14.67 -19.89 -7.52
N PRO A 10 13.40 -19.87 -7.08
CA PRO A 10 12.37 -19.11 -7.77
C PRO A 10 12.76 -17.63 -7.76
N ILE A 11 12.75 -16.99 -8.93
CA ILE A 11 13.01 -15.55 -9.07
C ILE A 11 12.11 -14.80 -8.10
N SER A 12 12.71 -13.99 -7.21
CA SER A 12 11.96 -13.27 -6.19
C SER A 12 11.09 -12.16 -6.84
N PHE A 13 9.93 -11.85 -6.27
CA PHE A 13 9.06 -10.78 -6.81
C PHE A 13 9.78 -9.43 -6.94
N VAL A 14 10.74 -9.15 -6.07
CA VAL A 14 11.61 -7.96 -6.12
C VAL A 14 12.39 -7.89 -7.41
N GLU A 15 13.01 -8.99 -7.81
CA GLU A 15 13.84 -9.05 -9.00
C GLU A 15 13.01 -8.89 -10.27
N LEU A 16 11.77 -9.40 -10.26
CA LEU A 16 10.82 -9.18 -11.35
C LEU A 16 10.44 -7.70 -11.47
N ILE A 17 10.07 -7.05 -10.36
CA ILE A 17 9.69 -5.63 -10.34
C ILE A 17 10.88 -4.75 -10.76
N ARG A 18 12.05 -4.93 -10.14
CA ARG A 18 13.26 -4.18 -10.49
C ARG A 18 13.73 -4.44 -11.92
N GLY A 19 13.56 -5.66 -12.40
CA GLY A 19 13.84 -6.03 -13.78
C GLY A 19 12.91 -5.30 -14.77
N LEU A 20 11.62 -5.18 -14.43
CA LEU A 20 10.64 -4.43 -15.20
C LEU A 20 10.95 -2.93 -15.21
N GLU A 21 11.20 -2.34 -14.05
CA GLU A 21 11.63 -0.94 -13.89
C GLU A 21 12.84 -0.62 -14.77
N ARG A 22 13.89 -1.45 -14.71
CA ARG A 22 15.10 -1.26 -15.52
C ARG A 22 14.81 -1.32 -17.00
N ARG A 23 14.01 -2.29 -17.46
CA ARG A 23 13.62 -2.40 -18.87
C ARG A 23 12.83 -1.19 -19.34
N LEU A 24 11.93 -0.65 -18.52
CA LEU A 24 11.18 0.57 -18.84
C LEU A 24 12.09 1.80 -18.88
N LEU A 25 13.06 1.91 -17.96
CA LEU A 25 14.08 2.96 -17.97
C LEU A 25 15.00 2.91 -19.18
N GLU A 26 15.24 1.74 -19.77
CA GLU A 26 16.11 1.58 -20.93
C GLU A 26 15.36 1.51 -22.27
N ALA A 27 14.02 1.40 -22.23
CA ALA A 27 13.18 1.23 -23.42
C ALA A 27 13.37 2.36 -24.45
N ARG A 28 13.39 2.01 -25.73
CA ARG A 28 13.42 3.01 -26.82
C ARG A 28 12.04 3.10 -27.45
N PHE A 29 11.51 4.31 -27.53
CA PHE A 29 10.23 4.61 -28.16
C PHE A 29 10.28 5.99 -28.80
N GLU A 30 9.67 6.15 -29.97
CA GLU A 30 9.72 7.39 -30.76
C GLU A 30 8.84 8.51 -30.15
N GLY A 31 7.78 8.15 -29.42
CA GLY A 31 6.85 9.09 -28.80
C GLY A 31 7.35 9.75 -27.51
N HIS A 32 6.46 10.53 -26.90
CA HIS A 32 6.66 11.15 -25.57
C HIS A 32 6.40 10.17 -24.43
N ASN A 33 5.62 9.12 -24.69
CA ASN A 33 5.33 8.07 -23.75
C ASN A 33 5.29 6.68 -24.42
N LEU A 34 5.39 5.67 -23.57
CA LEU A 34 5.15 4.26 -23.87
C LEU A 34 4.18 3.74 -22.83
N THR A 35 3.10 3.09 -23.26
CA THR A 35 2.15 2.42 -22.37
C THR A 35 2.08 0.94 -22.73
N LEU A 36 2.20 0.07 -21.73
CA LEU A 36 1.97 -1.37 -21.87
C LEU A 36 0.94 -1.79 -20.84
N GLN A 37 -0.04 -2.58 -21.25
CA GLN A 37 -1.14 -2.98 -20.38
C GLN A 37 -1.41 -4.48 -20.48
N THR A 38 -1.69 -5.07 -19.33
CA THR A 38 -2.16 -6.44 -19.16
C THR A 38 -3.40 -6.43 -18.26
N SER A 39 -3.94 -7.61 -17.93
CA SER A 39 -5.07 -7.72 -17.00
C SER A 39 -4.69 -7.39 -15.54
N ILE A 40 -3.42 -7.53 -15.16
CA ILE A 40 -2.96 -7.39 -13.76
C ILE A 40 -2.07 -6.15 -13.53
N ILE A 41 -1.43 -5.65 -14.58
CA ILE A 41 -0.47 -4.55 -14.50
C ILE A 41 -0.64 -3.64 -15.71
N GLN A 42 -0.61 -2.33 -15.46
CA GLN A 42 -0.40 -1.29 -16.46
C GLN A 42 0.92 -0.58 -16.18
N THR A 43 1.73 -0.32 -17.21
CA THR A 43 3.00 0.40 -17.10
C THR A 43 3.01 1.56 -18.06
N LEU A 44 3.56 2.69 -17.62
CA LEU A 44 3.76 3.88 -18.42
C LEU A 44 5.20 4.37 -18.25
N ALA A 45 5.83 4.77 -19.34
CA ALA A 45 7.13 5.42 -19.33
C ALA A 45 7.02 6.75 -20.07
N PHE A 46 7.49 7.85 -19.48
CA PHE A 46 7.47 9.19 -20.04
C PHE A 46 8.89 9.75 -20.15
N LYS A 47 9.14 10.48 -21.23
CA LYS A 47 10.33 11.34 -21.34
C LYS A 47 9.98 12.73 -20.79
N LEU A 48 10.71 13.18 -19.77
CA LEU A 48 10.51 14.47 -19.14
C LEU A 48 11.73 15.39 -19.38
N GLY A 49 11.45 16.67 -19.59
CA GLY A 49 12.46 17.74 -19.65
C GLY A 49 12.58 18.48 -18.31
N CYS A 50 13.50 19.45 -18.28
CA CYS A 50 13.68 20.34 -17.13
C CYS A 50 12.69 21.51 -17.07
N ASP A 51 11.92 21.70 -18.14
CA ASP A 51 10.78 22.61 -18.27
C ASP A 51 9.45 21.96 -17.83
N PHE A 52 9.53 20.84 -17.13
CA PHE A 52 8.37 20.09 -16.65
C PHE A 52 7.43 20.95 -15.79
N ALA A 53 6.18 21.09 -16.23
CA ALA A 53 5.14 21.87 -15.54
C ALA A 53 4.24 21.02 -14.63
N GLY A 54 4.50 19.72 -14.52
CA GLY A 54 3.64 18.75 -13.85
C GLY A 54 2.96 17.78 -14.83
N LEU A 55 2.41 16.69 -14.29
CA LEU A 55 1.73 15.65 -15.06
C LEU A 55 0.56 15.09 -14.27
N SER A 56 -0.59 14.95 -14.90
CA SER A 56 -1.77 14.30 -14.32
C SER A 56 -2.13 13.07 -15.14
N LEU A 57 -2.12 11.90 -14.50
CA LEU A 57 -2.47 10.61 -15.08
C LEU A 57 -3.78 10.14 -14.47
N ASN A 58 -4.77 9.83 -15.31
CA ASN A 58 -6.06 9.30 -14.86
C ASN A 58 -6.38 8.00 -15.60
N SER A 59 -6.81 6.97 -14.86
CA SER A 59 -7.22 5.69 -15.41
C SER A 59 -8.37 5.79 -16.41
N ALA A 60 -9.26 6.79 -16.29
CA ALA A 60 -10.37 6.99 -17.23
C ALA A 60 -9.95 7.53 -18.61
N THR A 61 -8.74 8.12 -18.70
CA THR A 61 -8.16 8.64 -19.95
C THR A 61 -7.20 7.64 -20.61
N LEU A 62 -6.87 6.56 -19.91
CA LEU A 62 -6.12 5.41 -20.44
C LEU A 62 -7.15 4.42 -21.02
N GLU A 63 -6.82 3.74 -22.12
CA GLU A 63 -7.72 2.88 -22.93
C GLU A 63 -8.79 2.11 -22.13
N PRO A 64 -10.00 1.90 -22.70
CA PRO A 64 -11.22 1.60 -21.95
C PRO A 64 -11.01 0.45 -20.96
N VAL A 65 -10.85 0.86 -19.70
CA VAL A 65 -10.82 -0.01 -18.54
C VAL A 65 -12.13 -0.81 -18.56
N SER A 66 -12.04 -2.13 -18.43
CA SER A 66 -13.24 -2.95 -18.22
C SER A 66 -14.04 -2.33 -17.06
N GLN A 67 -15.36 -2.16 -17.21
CA GLN A 67 -16.24 -1.45 -16.26
C GLN A 67 -16.20 -1.98 -14.80
N ALA A 68 -15.42 -3.03 -14.52
CA ALA A 68 -15.24 -3.65 -13.21
C ALA A 68 -14.08 -3.06 -12.37
N GLN A 69 -13.15 -2.30 -12.94
CA GLN A 69 -12.02 -1.76 -12.18
C GLN A 69 -12.29 -0.36 -11.62
N ALA A 70 -12.01 -0.18 -10.33
CA ALA A 70 -12.06 1.11 -9.66
C ALA A 70 -11.10 2.12 -10.32
N GLN A 71 -11.48 3.40 -10.31
CA GLN A 71 -10.67 4.46 -10.90
C GLN A 71 -9.51 4.86 -9.98
N HIS A 72 -8.44 5.35 -10.58
CA HIS A 72 -7.30 5.91 -9.87
C HIS A 72 -6.61 7.01 -10.68
N ALA A 73 -5.86 7.87 -9.99
CA ALA A 73 -5.11 8.95 -10.62
C ALA A 73 -3.83 9.26 -9.84
N MET A 74 -2.80 9.69 -10.56
CA MET A 74 -1.58 10.26 -9.99
C MET A 74 -1.33 11.65 -10.58
N GLN A 75 -0.97 12.60 -9.73
CA GLN A 75 -0.58 13.94 -10.13
C GLN A 75 0.82 14.23 -9.60
N PHE A 76 1.70 14.59 -10.50
CA PHE A 76 3.10 14.90 -10.25
C PHE A 76 3.31 16.41 -10.36
N PRO A 77 3.91 17.05 -9.36
CA PRO A 77 4.16 18.49 -9.36
C PRO A 77 5.35 18.85 -10.26
N ALA A 78 5.42 20.11 -10.70
CA ALA A 78 6.53 20.63 -11.49
C ALA A 78 7.89 20.48 -10.77
N GLU A 79 7.88 20.52 -9.43
CA GLU A 79 9.08 20.31 -8.60
C GLU A 79 9.78 18.96 -8.87
N LEU A 80 9.07 17.96 -9.39
CA LEU A 80 9.59 16.59 -9.52
C LEU A 80 10.95 16.50 -10.25
N THR A 81 11.20 17.33 -11.26
CA THR A 81 12.45 17.31 -12.03
C THR A 81 13.49 18.31 -11.50
N ARG A 82 13.13 19.16 -10.54
CA ARG A 82 13.92 20.32 -10.10
C ARG A 82 15.31 19.93 -9.60
N GLU A 83 15.41 18.96 -8.70
CA GLU A 83 16.69 18.54 -8.14
C GLU A 83 17.56 17.83 -9.19
N ALA A 84 16.96 16.93 -9.97
CA ALA A 84 17.67 16.21 -11.02
C ALA A 84 18.21 17.12 -12.15
N CYS A 85 17.55 18.26 -12.39
CA CYS A 85 17.93 19.27 -13.37
C CYS A 85 18.80 20.40 -12.80
N ARG A 86 19.09 20.41 -11.50
CA ARG A 86 19.83 21.49 -10.84
C ARG A 86 21.24 21.68 -11.37
N THR A 87 21.90 20.58 -11.75
CA THR A 87 23.30 20.60 -12.22
C THR A 87 23.41 20.77 -13.73
N ARG A 88 22.64 19.99 -14.50
CA ARG A 88 22.59 20.08 -15.97
C ARG A 88 21.21 19.70 -16.51
N PRO A 89 20.76 20.33 -17.61
CA PRO A 89 19.62 19.85 -18.35
C PRO A 89 19.88 18.44 -18.88
N ARG A 90 18.93 17.54 -18.66
CA ARG A 90 18.94 16.18 -19.19
C ARG A 90 17.51 15.68 -19.38
N GLU A 91 17.35 14.73 -20.28
CA GLU A 91 16.11 13.97 -20.37
C GLU A 91 16.01 13.05 -19.15
N LEU A 92 14.87 13.11 -18.46
CA LEU A 92 14.54 12.25 -17.33
C LEU A 92 13.45 11.26 -17.76
N ARG A 93 13.40 10.12 -17.07
CA ARG A 93 12.39 9.08 -17.35
C ARG A 93 11.51 8.88 -16.14
N LEU A 94 10.23 9.24 -16.25
CA LEU A 94 9.23 8.93 -15.24
C LEU A 94 8.57 7.60 -15.62
N ILE A 95 8.70 6.61 -14.75
CA ILE A 95 8.04 5.32 -14.90
C ILE A 95 6.91 5.25 -13.89
N CYS A 96 5.70 4.88 -14.36
CA CYS A 96 4.56 4.60 -13.51
C CYS A 96 4.14 3.14 -13.72
N ILE A 97 3.87 2.42 -12.63
CA ILE A 97 3.45 1.02 -12.67
C ILE A 97 2.22 0.86 -11.79
N TYR A 98 1.09 0.50 -12.38
CA TYR A 98 -0.16 0.27 -11.68
C TYR A 98 -0.41 -1.22 -11.61
N PHE A 99 -0.36 -1.77 -10.40
CA PHE A 99 -0.75 -3.14 -10.12
C PHE A 99 -2.22 -3.15 -9.71
N PHE A 100 -2.97 -4.01 -10.37
CA PHE A 100 -4.38 -4.29 -10.08
C PHE A 100 -4.55 -5.50 -9.16
N THR A 101 -3.48 -5.86 -8.46
CA THR A 101 -3.44 -6.95 -7.50
C THR A 101 -2.32 -6.70 -6.49
N ALA A 102 -2.58 -7.06 -5.24
CA ALA A 102 -1.61 -6.97 -4.15
C ALA A 102 -0.65 -8.18 -4.11
N HIS A 103 -0.75 -9.17 -5.00
CA HIS A 103 0.03 -10.43 -4.91
C HIS A 103 1.55 -10.23 -4.78
N PHE A 104 2.10 -9.17 -5.37
CA PHE A 104 3.53 -8.87 -5.31
C PHE A 104 3.96 -8.24 -3.97
N PHE A 105 3.01 -7.73 -3.18
CA PHE A 105 3.25 -6.94 -1.97
C PHE A 105 2.56 -7.59 -0.76
N GLN A 106 3.35 -8.11 0.18
CA GLN A 106 2.78 -8.83 1.31
C GLN A 106 2.13 -7.88 2.32
N VAL A 107 0.85 -8.09 2.59
CA VAL A 107 0.15 -7.48 3.73
C VAL A 107 0.41 -8.36 4.94
N SER A 108 1.46 -8.06 5.70
CA SER A 108 1.76 -8.76 6.95
C SER A 108 2.03 -7.74 8.03
N THR A 109 0.99 -7.33 8.75
CA THR A 109 1.17 -6.72 10.07
C THR A 109 1.18 -7.84 11.10
N THR A 110 2.16 -7.82 12.00
CA THR A 110 2.44 -8.90 12.96
C THR A 110 1.31 -9.21 13.94
N ASN A 111 0.15 -8.55 13.85
CA ASN A 111 -1.01 -8.73 14.72
C ASN A 111 -2.41 -8.59 14.06
N ASP A 112 -2.55 -8.25 12.77
CA ASP A 112 -3.89 -7.96 12.21
C ASP A 112 -4.29 -8.94 11.10
N ILE A 113 -5.10 -9.93 11.47
CA ILE A 113 -5.89 -10.77 10.54
C ILE A 113 -6.93 -9.95 9.73
N ASN A 114 -7.00 -8.64 9.96
CA ASN A 114 -8.06 -7.74 9.49
C ASN A 114 -7.53 -6.54 8.68
N ALA A 115 -6.31 -6.65 8.15
CA ALA A 115 -5.71 -5.62 7.29
C ALA A 115 -5.84 -6.02 5.81
N SER A 116 -6.22 -5.06 4.96
CA SER A 116 -6.31 -5.25 3.51
C SER A 116 -6.01 -3.96 2.76
N LEU A 117 -5.73 -4.04 1.46
CA LEU A 117 -5.53 -2.87 0.61
C LEU A 117 -6.83 -2.49 -0.09
N LEU A 118 -7.12 -1.20 -0.17
CA LEU A 118 -8.28 -0.69 -0.91
C LEU A 118 -8.17 -1.09 -2.39
N ASN A 119 -9.18 -1.81 -2.89
CA ASN A 119 -9.25 -2.34 -4.25
C ASN A 119 -8.11 -3.29 -4.66
N ASP A 120 -7.27 -3.75 -3.71
CA ASP A 120 -6.02 -4.48 -4.00
C ASP A 120 -5.06 -3.76 -4.97
N TYR A 121 -5.15 -2.43 -5.03
CA TYR A 121 -4.33 -1.62 -5.94
C TYR A 121 -3.02 -1.19 -5.31
N VAL A 122 -1.95 -1.26 -6.12
CA VAL A 122 -0.65 -0.67 -5.79
C VAL A 122 -0.20 0.20 -6.94
N LEU A 123 0.06 1.46 -6.65
CA LEU A 123 0.33 2.50 -7.62
C LEU A 123 1.78 2.98 -7.44
N GLY A 124 2.67 2.59 -8.35
CA GLY A 124 4.10 2.85 -8.30
C GLY A 124 4.56 3.98 -9.22
N ALA A 125 5.56 4.73 -8.79
CA ALA A 125 6.25 5.73 -9.59
C ALA A 125 7.75 5.79 -9.28
N GLN A 126 8.59 6.04 -10.30
CA GLN A 126 10.01 6.30 -10.14
C GLN A 126 10.50 7.33 -11.16
N LEU A 127 11.55 8.08 -10.83
CA LEU A 127 12.18 9.04 -11.74
C LEU A 127 13.65 8.71 -11.96
N GLY A 128 13.99 8.26 -13.16
CA GLY A 128 15.33 7.81 -13.49
C GLY A 128 15.78 6.66 -12.59
N HIS A 129 17.05 6.68 -12.19
CA HIS A 129 17.63 5.70 -11.25
C HIS A 129 17.73 6.26 -9.81
N GLU A 130 17.16 7.43 -9.57
CA GLU A 130 17.33 8.17 -8.31
C GLU A 130 16.13 7.96 -7.39
N HIS A 131 16.39 7.88 -6.08
CA HIS A 131 15.33 7.92 -5.08
C HIS A 131 14.87 9.36 -4.88
N VAL A 132 13.61 9.63 -5.21
CA VAL A 132 12.99 10.94 -5.01
C VAL A 132 12.33 10.97 -3.64
N ASN A 133 12.79 11.86 -2.75
CA ASN A 133 12.24 12.09 -1.43
C ASN A 133 12.22 13.58 -1.06
N ASN A 134 11.55 13.91 0.04
CA ASN A 134 11.47 15.27 0.60
C ASN A 134 10.97 16.34 -0.39
N LEU A 135 10.06 15.99 -1.30
CA LEU A 135 9.39 16.95 -2.16
C LEU A 135 8.64 17.98 -1.31
N SER A 136 8.83 19.27 -1.59
CA SER A 136 8.12 20.33 -0.87
C SER A 136 6.65 20.41 -1.30
N GLU A 137 6.38 20.21 -2.59
CA GLU A 137 5.07 19.96 -3.16
C GLU A 137 4.87 18.43 -3.30
N PRO A 138 3.91 17.83 -2.58
CA PRO A 138 3.72 16.37 -2.62
C PRO A 138 3.09 15.92 -3.95
N ILE A 139 3.31 14.66 -4.31
CA ILE A 139 2.48 13.99 -5.32
C ILE A 139 1.09 13.71 -4.73
N ASN A 140 0.06 13.83 -5.57
CA ASN A 140 -1.31 13.50 -5.20
C ASN A 140 -1.72 12.19 -5.87
N ILE A 141 -2.22 11.25 -5.09
CA ILE A 141 -2.68 9.95 -5.58
C ILE A 141 -4.11 9.77 -5.13
N SER A 142 -5.03 9.62 -6.09
CA SER A 142 -6.45 9.43 -5.80
C SER A 142 -6.85 7.98 -6.06
N PHE A 143 -7.52 7.39 -5.07
CA PHE A 143 -8.15 6.08 -5.15
C PHE A 143 -9.66 6.27 -5.01
N TRP A 144 -10.40 5.94 -6.06
CA TRP A 144 -11.86 5.92 -5.98
C TRP A 144 -12.34 4.54 -5.55
N HIS A 145 -13.45 4.49 -4.81
CA HIS A 145 -14.03 3.25 -4.32
C HIS A 145 -15.55 3.35 -4.20
N ASN A 146 -16.21 2.19 -4.20
CA ASN A 146 -17.66 2.06 -4.01
C ASN A 146 -18.03 1.34 -2.71
N GLN A 147 -17.04 0.93 -1.92
CA GLN A 147 -17.23 0.27 -0.63
C GLN A 147 -17.32 1.27 0.52
N SER A 148 -18.08 0.92 1.57
CA SER A 148 -18.08 1.69 2.82
C SER A 148 -16.76 1.51 3.55
N LEU A 149 -16.17 2.63 4.00
CA LEU A 149 -14.98 2.63 4.85
C LEU A 149 -15.34 2.84 6.33
N GLU A 150 -16.63 2.77 6.69
CA GLU A 150 -17.06 2.84 8.07
C GLU A 150 -16.50 1.68 8.88
N GLY A 151 -16.01 1.98 10.09
CA GLY A 151 -15.39 0.97 10.95
C GLY A 151 -13.97 0.58 10.53
N TYR A 152 -13.37 1.25 9.53
CA TYR A 152 -11.97 1.08 9.16
C TYR A 152 -11.15 2.32 9.50
N THR A 153 -9.91 2.09 9.93
CA THR A 153 -8.84 3.08 9.88
C THR A 153 -8.20 2.98 8.51
N VAL A 154 -8.14 4.10 7.81
CA VAL A 154 -7.69 4.20 6.41
C VAL A 154 -6.41 5.02 6.37
N ASN A 155 -5.32 4.42 5.89
CA ASN A 155 -4.02 5.06 5.83
C ASN A 155 -3.39 4.91 4.45
N CYS A 156 -2.97 6.03 3.87
CA CYS A 156 -2.06 6.05 2.74
C CYS A 156 -0.69 5.55 3.19
N VAL A 157 -0.19 4.52 2.51
CA VAL A 157 1.08 3.86 2.82
C VAL A 157 1.91 3.70 1.55
N PHE A 158 3.21 3.58 1.74
CA PHE A 158 4.14 3.18 0.70
C PHE A 158 4.87 1.90 1.08
N TRP A 159 5.38 1.19 0.08
CA TRP A 159 6.16 -0.01 0.28
C TRP A 159 7.62 0.33 0.58
N LYS A 160 8.03 0.12 1.83
CA LYS A 160 9.40 0.32 2.31
C LYS A 160 10.22 -0.96 2.11
N GLU A 161 10.99 -0.99 1.04
CA GLU A 161 11.85 -2.14 0.69
C GLU A 161 12.92 -2.42 1.76
N GLY A 162 13.27 -3.70 1.94
CA GLY A 162 14.35 -4.15 2.83
C GLY A 162 14.07 -4.00 4.34
N ALA A 163 12.88 -3.56 4.73
CA ALA A 163 12.50 -3.36 6.13
C ALA A 163 11.99 -4.63 6.85
N SER A 164 11.97 -5.77 6.16
CA SER A 164 11.61 -7.08 6.73
C SER A 164 12.67 -8.13 6.41
N LYS A 165 12.81 -9.12 7.30
CA LYS A 165 13.67 -10.29 7.08
C LYS A 165 12.96 -11.43 6.33
N GLN A 166 11.63 -11.42 6.32
CA GLN A 166 10.79 -12.48 5.76
C GLN A 166 10.11 -12.06 4.45
N HIS A 167 9.85 -10.77 4.30
CA HIS A 167 9.27 -10.17 3.10
C HIS A 167 10.24 -9.14 2.54
N TRP A 168 10.09 -8.79 1.28
CA TRP A 168 11.01 -7.86 0.64
C TRP A 168 10.78 -6.39 1.01
N GLY A 169 9.74 -6.12 1.78
CA GLY A 169 9.44 -4.81 2.33
C GLY A 169 8.29 -4.88 3.33
N VAL A 170 7.88 -3.70 3.78
CA VAL A 170 6.72 -3.49 4.66
C VAL A 170 5.98 -2.23 4.26
N TRP A 171 4.67 -2.17 4.52
CA TRP A 171 3.89 -0.95 4.35
C TRP A 171 4.24 0.08 5.44
N SER A 172 4.47 1.33 5.06
CA SER A 172 4.78 2.44 5.97
C SER A 172 3.96 3.69 5.61
N PRO A 173 3.37 4.40 6.58
CA PRO A 173 2.69 5.68 6.33
C PRO A 173 3.65 6.89 6.26
N GLU A 174 4.95 6.68 6.51
CA GLU A 174 5.94 7.76 6.59
C GLU A 174 6.01 8.61 5.31
N GLY A 175 5.98 9.94 5.45
CA GLY A 175 6.02 10.87 4.32
C GLY A 175 4.71 10.99 3.53
N CYS A 176 3.66 10.27 3.92
CA CYS A 176 2.33 10.32 3.30
C CYS A 176 1.27 10.88 4.25
N ARG A 177 0.32 11.65 3.71
CA ARG A 177 -0.88 12.13 4.40
C ARG A 177 -2.12 11.58 3.73
N THR A 178 -3.06 11.09 4.53
CA THR A 178 -4.36 10.58 4.08
C THR A 178 -5.42 11.66 4.20
N GLU A 179 -6.15 11.90 3.12
CA GLU A 179 -7.31 12.78 3.07
C GLU A 179 -8.49 12.02 2.47
N GLN A 180 -9.71 12.28 2.94
CA GLN A 180 -10.94 11.70 2.39
C GLN A 180 -11.85 12.84 1.93
N PRO A 181 -11.58 13.44 0.76
CA PRO A 181 -12.33 14.60 0.27
C PRO A 181 -13.81 14.28 -0.04
N SER A 182 -14.15 13.01 -0.25
CA SER A 182 -15.52 12.55 -0.44
C SER A 182 -15.69 11.12 0.08
N PRO A 183 -16.93 10.62 0.28
CA PRO A 183 -17.18 9.24 0.71
C PRO A 183 -16.72 8.15 -0.26
N THR A 184 -16.33 8.52 -1.48
CA THR A 184 -15.94 7.59 -2.56
C THR A 184 -14.51 7.81 -3.04
N GLN A 185 -13.73 8.63 -2.33
CA GLN A 185 -12.37 8.98 -2.71
C GLN A 185 -11.44 9.07 -1.49
N VAL A 186 -10.32 8.36 -1.58
CA VAL A 186 -9.16 8.54 -0.70
C VAL A 186 -8.06 9.25 -1.50
N LEU A 187 -7.56 10.36 -0.96
CA LEU A 187 -6.47 11.15 -1.52
C LEU A 187 -5.21 10.98 -0.65
N CYS A 188 -4.15 10.46 -1.25
CA CYS A 188 -2.83 10.36 -0.66
C CYS A 188 -1.95 11.49 -1.14
N ARG A 189 -1.38 12.25 -0.20
CA ARG A 189 -0.36 13.26 -0.49
C ARG A 189 0.98 12.79 0.05
N CYS A 190 1.90 12.41 -0.83
CA CYS A 190 3.19 11.84 -0.44
C CYS A 190 4.37 12.69 -0.94
N ASN A 191 5.41 12.84 -0.13
CA ASN A 191 6.57 13.67 -0.45
C ASN A 191 7.74 12.91 -1.10
N HIS A 192 7.47 11.72 -1.64
CA HIS A 192 8.46 10.84 -2.25
C HIS A 192 7.83 10.04 -3.39
N LEU A 193 8.66 9.36 -4.18
CA LEU A 193 8.23 8.38 -5.17
C LEU A 193 8.54 6.95 -4.67
N SER A 194 7.57 6.06 -4.79
CA SER A 194 7.63 4.67 -4.34
C SER A 194 6.43 3.90 -4.93
N TYR A 195 6.07 2.77 -4.31
CA TYR A 195 4.83 2.02 -4.51
C TYR A 195 3.83 2.35 -3.42
N PHE A 196 2.67 2.88 -3.80
CA PHE A 196 1.66 3.41 -2.88
C PHE A 196 0.41 2.56 -2.87
N ALA A 197 -0.22 2.47 -1.70
CA ALA A 197 -1.52 1.84 -1.53
C ALA A 197 -2.30 2.55 -0.41
N VAL A 198 -3.58 2.22 -0.31
CA VAL A 198 -4.40 2.60 0.84
C VAL A 198 -4.60 1.36 1.69
N LEU A 199 -4.01 1.34 2.88
CA LEU A 199 -4.16 0.28 3.87
C LEU A 199 -5.44 0.53 4.69
N MET A 200 -6.29 -0.48 4.75
CA MET A 200 -7.49 -0.52 5.59
C MET A 200 -7.26 -1.50 6.72
N GLN A 201 -7.54 -1.07 7.94
CA GLN A 201 -7.49 -1.91 9.13
C GLN A 201 -8.79 -1.73 9.88
N LEU A 202 -9.41 -2.81 10.36
CA LEU A 202 -10.60 -2.67 11.22
C LEU A 202 -10.26 -1.78 12.41
N SER A 203 -10.99 -0.68 12.55
CA SER A 203 -10.89 0.18 13.71
C SER A 203 -11.34 -0.64 14.93
N PRO A 204 -10.57 -0.65 16.03
CA PRO A 204 -11.08 -1.18 17.27
C PRO A 204 -12.34 -0.40 17.61
N VAL A 205 -13.49 -1.06 17.64
CA VAL A 205 -14.77 -0.43 18.01
C VAL A 205 -14.55 0.26 19.35
N PRO A 206 -14.68 1.59 19.44
CA PRO A 206 -14.64 2.25 20.73
C PRO A 206 -15.86 1.74 21.49
N VAL A 207 -15.65 0.82 22.44
CA VAL A 207 -16.72 0.44 23.35
C VAL A 207 -17.08 1.73 24.09
N PRO A 208 -18.31 2.26 23.95
CA PRO A 208 -18.69 3.50 24.59
C PRO A 208 -18.36 3.40 26.09
N ALA A 209 -17.78 4.44 26.68
CA ALA A 209 -17.38 4.40 28.09
C ALA A 209 -18.55 3.99 29.02
N GLY A 210 -19.79 4.31 28.64
CA GLY A 210 -21.01 3.90 29.35
C GLY A 210 -21.35 2.41 29.27
N LEU A 211 -20.82 1.66 28.30
CA LEU A 211 -21.02 0.20 28.16
C LEU A 211 -19.85 -0.61 28.74
N LEU A 212 -18.65 -0.02 28.84
CA LEU A 212 -17.50 -0.68 29.46
C LEU A 212 -17.78 -1.06 30.92
N ALA A 213 -18.29 -0.14 31.72
CA ALA A 213 -18.54 -0.36 33.15
C ALA A 213 -19.59 -1.48 33.42
N PRO A 214 -20.75 -1.52 32.74
CA PRO A 214 -21.68 -2.65 32.85
C PRO A 214 -21.07 -4.00 32.46
N LEU A 215 -20.30 -4.04 31.35
CA LEU A 215 -19.67 -5.29 30.90
C LEU A 215 -18.60 -5.78 31.90
N THR A 216 -17.80 -4.86 32.46
CA THR A 216 -16.82 -5.23 33.50
C THR A 216 -17.51 -5.72 34.77
N TYR A 217 -18.61 -5.08 35.16
CA TYR A 217 -19.38 -5.47 36.34
C TYR A 217 -19.99 -6.88 36.19
N ILE A 218 -20.62 -7.16 35.05
CA ILE A 218 -21.19 -8.49 34.77
C ILE A 218 -20.10 -9.55 34.74
N SER A 219 -18.95 -9.27 34.10
CA SER A 219 -17.82 -10.19 34.07
C SER A 219 -17.26 -10.46 35.47
N LEU A 220 -17.10 -9.43 36.30
CA LEU A 220 -16.59 -9.56 37.67
C LEU A 220 -17.51 -10.41 38.55
N VAL A 221 -18.83 -10.18 38.47
CA VAL A 221 -19.83 -10.96 39.20
C VAL A 221 -19.84 -12.40 38.71
N GLY A 222 -19.83 -12.62 37.39
CA GLY A 222 -19.77 -13.95 36.79
C GLY A 222 -18.55 -14.74 37.24
N CYS A 223 -17.36 -14.13 37.17
CA CYS A 223 -16.11 -14.75 37.63
C CYS A 223 -16.16 -15.09 39.13
N SER A 224 -16.70 -14.19 39.97
CA SER A 224 -16.80 -14.41 41.41
C SER A 224 -17.71 -15.60 41.75
N ILE A 225 -18.86 -15.71 41.07
CA ILE A 225 -19.79 -16.83 41.24
C ILE A 225 -19.14 -18.14 40.80
N SER A 226 -18.44 -18.15 39.65
CA SER A 226 -17.73 -19.34 39.17
C SER A 226 -16.67 -19.80 40.16
N VAL A 227 -15.84 -18.89 40.68
CA VAL A 227 -14.80 -19.20 41.67
C VAL A 227 -15.42 -19.79 42.95
N MET A 228 -16.49 -19.18 43.46
CA MET A 228 -17.19 -19.68 44.66
C MET A 228 -17.78 -21.07 44.43
N ALA A 229 -18.46 -21.29 43.30
CA ALA A 229 -19.03 -22.59 42.96
C ALA A 229 -17.95 -23.66 42.82
N SER A 230 -16.82 -23.35 42.18
CA SER A 230 -15.67 -24.26 42.08
C SER A 230 -15.11 -24.59 43.47
N LEU A 231 -14.95 -23.61 44.35
CA LEU A 231 -14.45 -23.82 45.71
C LEU A 231 -15.37 -24.73 46.53
N LEU A 232 -16.68 -24.47 46.49
CA LEU A 232 -17.70 -25.32 47.13
C LEU A 232 -17.66 -26.74 46.62
N THR A 233 -17.55 -26.92 45.31
CA THR A 233 -17.45 -28.26 44.68
C THR A 233 -16.22 -29.01 45.19
N ILE A 234 -15.06 -28.34 45.28
CA ILE A 234 -13.83 -28.93 45.80
C ILE A 234 -14.00 -29.32 47.27
N LEU A 235 -14.56 -28.44 48.12
CA LEU A 235 -14.76 -28.71 49.54
C LEU A 235 -15.69 -29.91 49.78
N LEU A 236 -16.80 -29.98 49.06
CA LEU A 236 -17.72 -31.11 49.13
C LEU A 236 -17.04 -32.42 48.70
N HIS A 237 -16.23 -32.37 47.65
CA HIS A 237 -15.49 -33.54 47.19
C HIS A 237 -14.44 -34.01 48.21
N CYS A 238 -13.74 -33.08 48.88
CA CYS A 238 -12.80 -33.40 49.94
C CYS A 238 -13.46 -33.94 51.21
N HIS A 239 -14.67 -33.47 51.57
CA HIS A 239 -15.42 -33.96 52.72
C HIS A 239 -16.07 -35.33 52.48
N ALA A 240 -16.40 -35.65 51.23
CA ALA A 240 -17.00 -36.92 50.82
C ALA A 240 -15.97 -38.03 50.56
N ARG A 241 -14.66 -37.73 50.68
CA ARG A 241 -13.54 -38.66 50.53
C ARG A 241 -12.93 -38.98 51.88
#